data_AF-A0AAE7CS79-F1
#
_entry.id   AF-A0AAE7CS79-F1
#
_cell.length_a   1.000
_cell.length_b   1.000
_cell.length_c   1.000
_cell.angle_alpha   90.00
_cell.angle_beta   90.00
_cell.angle_gamma   90.00
#
_symmetry.space_group_name_H-M   'P 1'
#
loop_
_entity.id
_entity.type
_entity.pdbx_description
1 polymer ?
#
loop_
_entity_poly.entity_id
_entity_poly.type
_entity_poly.pdbx_seq_one_letter_code
_entity_poly.pdbx_strand_id
1 'polypeptide(L)'
;MKTKIRETISGTEYWDSEEMKTISVPKDEKPDFDLKDDLENKEPDDLQNQDKESSDDDQDKIDLKSMTVEDLKKYAKDHDVEIPKDVKKKIDIIELLL
;
A
#
# COMPACT_ATOMS: atom_id res chain seq x y z
N MET A 1 -11.92 5.71 10.08
CA MET A 1 -11.44 5.38 8.72
C MET A 1 -11.13 3.90 8.69
N LYS A 2 -11.69 3.17 7.72
CA LYS A 2 -11.50 1.73 7.57
C LYS A 2 -10.74 1.47 6.27
N THR A 3 -9.60 0.78 6.36
CA THR A 3 -8.71 0.49 5.21
C THR A 3 -8.50 -1.00 5.07
N LYS A 4 -8.51 -1.52 3.84
CA LYS A 4 -8.22 -2.93 3.56
C LYS A 4 -6.75 -3.20 3.88
N ILE A 5 -6.46 -4.18 4.74
CA ILE A 5 -5.09 -4.56 5.10
C ILE A 5 -4.71 -5.95 4.59
N ARG A 6 -5.68 -6.85 4.35
CA ARG A 6 -5.42 -8.18 3.80
C ARG A 6 -6.65 -8.78 3.14
N GLU A 7 -6.46 -9.56 2.08
CA GLU A 7 -7.49 -10.41 1.46
C GLU A 7 -7.01 -11.85 1.37
N THR A 8 -7.92 -12.78 1.64
CA THR A 8 -7.65 -14.21 1.62
C THR A 8 -8.83 -14.96 1.00
N ILE A 9 -8.66 -16.27 0.76
CA ILE A 9 -9.75 -17.14 0.31
C ILE A 9 -10.96 -17.15 1.26
N SER A 10 -10.75 -16.83 2.54
CA SER A 10 -11.79 -16.88 3.58
C SER A 10 -12.50 -15.54 3.79
N GLY A 11 -11.92 -14.43 3.31
CA GLY A 11 -12.44 -13.09 3.56
C GLY A 11 -11.36 -12.01 3.58
N THR A 12 -11.78 -10.80 3.94
CA THR A 12 -11.00 -9.58 3.87
C THR A 12 -10.90 -8.94 5.26
N GLU A 13 -9.69 -8.58 5.66
CA GLU A 13 -9.39 -7.89 6.91
C GLU A 13 -9.20 -6.39 6.65
N TYR A 14 -9.83 -5.58 7.50
CA TYR A 14 -9.81 -4.13 7.45
C TYR A 14 -9.29 -3.56 8.78
N TRP A 15 -8.48 -2.51 8.72
CA TRP A 15 -8.07 -1.76 9.90
C TRP A 15 -9.01 -0.59 10.15
N ASP A 16 -9.68 -0.57 11.29
CA ASP A 16 -10.44 0.56 11.77
C ASP A 16 -9.55 1.48 12.61
N SER A 17 -9.21 2.65 12.07
CA SER A 17 -8.38 3.65 12.75
C SER A 17 -9.12 4.45 13.81
N GLU A 18 -10.46 4.46 13.79
CA GLU A 18 -11.27 5.14 14.82
C GLU A 18 -11.38 4.27 16.07
N GLU A 19 -11.57 2.96 15.88
CA GLU A 19 -11.68 1.99 16.97
C GLU A 19 -10.35 1.27 17.28
N MET A 20 -9.29 1.57 16.52
CA MET A 20 -7.95 0.97 16.63
C MET A 20 -7.99 -0.57 16.65
N LYS A 21 -8.78 -1.17 15.76
CA LYS A 21 -9.00 -2.62 15.72
C LYS A 21 -9.08 -3.15 14.30
N THR A 22 -8.82 -4.44 14.15
CA THR A 22 -9.06 -5.15 12.89
C THR A 22 -10.49 -5.67 12.82
N ILE A 23 -11.13 -5.51 11.67
CA ILE A 23 -12.45 -6.04 11.33
C ILE A 23 -12.26 -7.07 10.23
N SER A 24 -12.71 -8.31 10.47
CA SER A 24 -12.70 -9.37 9.45
C SER A 24 -14.08 -9.49 8.84
N VAL A 25 -14.16 -9.43 7.51
CA VAL A 25 -15.39 -9.59 6.73
C VAL A 25 -15.26 -10.87 5.88
N PRO A 26 -16.14 -11.86 6.06
CA PRO A 26 -16.15 -13.08 5.23
C PRO A 26 -16.33 -12.77 3.74
N LYS A 27 -15.81 -13.64 2.86
CA LYS A 27 -15.87 -13.44 1.40
C LYS A 27 -17.30 -13.32 0.85
N ASP A 28 -18.26 -13.97 1.50
CA ASP A 28 -19.68 -13.95 1.11
C ASP A 28 -20.47 -12.79 1.74
N GLU A 29 -19.83 -11.96 2.56
CA GLU A 29 -20.45 -10.84 3.27
C GLU A 29 -19.92 -9.51 2.72
N LYS A 30 -20.83 -8.58 2.42
CA LYS A 30 -20.44 -7.23 2.01
C LYS A 30 -20.20 -6.39 3.27
N PRO A 31 -19.11 -5.60 3.32
CA PRO A 31 -18.87 -4.70 4.44
C PRO A 31 -19.99 -3.64 4.53
N ASP A 32 -20.59 -3.50 5.71
CA ASP A 32 -21.67 -2.53 5.99
C ASP A 32 -21.12 -1.10 6.27
N PHE A 33 -19.94 -0.78 5.76
CA PHE A 33 -19.24 0.48 6.04
C PHE A 33 -18.65 1.10 4.77
N ASP A 34 -18.66 2.44 4.71
CA ASP A 34 -18.06 3.21 3.62
C ASP A 34 -16.54 3.00 3.57
N LEU A 35 -16.12 2.28 2.53
CA LEU A 35 -14.73 2.16 2.13
C LEU A 35 -14.36 3.38 1.27
N LYS A 36 -13.28 4.08 1.63
CA LYS A 36 -12.77 5.22 0.83
C LYS A 36 -11.82 4.80 -0.30
N ASP A 37 -11.51 3.51 -0.41
CA ASP A 37 -10.62 2.94 -1.44
C ASP A 37 -11.41 2.31 -2.60
N ASP A 38 -12.56 2.90 -2.97
CA ASP A 38 -13.26 2.55 -4.21
C ASP A 38 -12.69 3.41 -5.36
N LEU A 39 -11.45 3.09 -5.75
CA LEU A 39 -10.93 3.43 -7.06
C LEU A 39 -10.18 2.24 -7.66
N GLU A 40 -10.81 1.07 -7.69
CA GLU A 40 -10.76 0.21 -8.88
C GLU A 40 -11.81 -0.91 -8.79
N ASN A 41 -12.87 -0.69 -9.57
CA ASN A 41 -13.70 -1.68 -10.24
C ASN A 41 -14.50 -2.68 -9.42
N LYS A 42 -15.78 -2.31 -9.27
CA LYS A 42 -16.96 -3.14 -9.54
C LYS A 42 -16.71 -4.50 -10.23
N GLU A 43 -17.37 -5.49 -9.63
CA GLU A 43 -17.88 -6.77 -10.15
C GLU A 43 -17.02 -8.02 -9.87
N PRO A 44 -17.58 -9.03 -9.17
CA PRO A 44 -16.99 -10.35 -9.05
C PRO A 44 -17.42 -11.19 -10.25
N ASP A 45 -16.59 -11.27 -11.29
CA ASP A 45 -16.75 -12.33 -12.28
C ASP A 45 -15.38 -12.92 -12.63
N ASP A 46 -15.28 -14.21 -12.33
CA ASP A 46 -14.32 -15.18 -12.80
C ASP A 46 -12.81 -14.99 -12.50
N LEU A 47 -12.33 -15.92 -11.66
CA LEU A 47 -11.06 -16.64 -11.80
C LEU A 47 -10.29 -16.30 -13.09
N GLN A 48 -9.17 -15.58 -12.99
CA GLN A 48 -7.95 -15.96 -13.74
C GLN A 48 -6.72 -15.21 -13.26
N ASN A 49 -5.69 -16.02 -12.96
CA ASN A 49 -4.30 -15.63 -12.89
C ASN A 49 -3.90 -14.75 -14.09
N GLN A 50 -3.05 -13.75 -13.86
CA GLN A 50 -1.68 -13.69 -14.41
C GLN A 50 -1.19 -12.24 -14.44
N ASP A 51 0.07 -12.08 -14.05
CA ASP A 51 1.00 -11.04 -14.45
C ASP A 51 0.51 -10.11 -15.58
N LYS A 52 0.45 -8.80 -15.28
CA LYS A 52 1.25 -7.82 -16.01
C LYS A 52 1.18 -6.43 -15.38
N GLU A 53 2.37 -5.84 -15.37
CA GLU A 53 2.71 -4.44 -15.14
C GLU A 53 1.85 -3.44 -15.92
N SER A 54 2.02 -2.20 -15.45
CA SER A 54 1.95 -0.92 -16.17
C SER A 54 0.67 -0.13 -15.86
N SER A 55 0.74 0.79 -14.89
CA SER A 55 1.25 2.18 -15.01
C SER A 55 0.14 3.11 -15.50
N ASP A 56 -0.41 3.93 -14.60
CA ASP A 56 -0.97 5.23 -14.97
C ASP A 56 -1.04 6.14 -13.73
N ASP A 57 -0.10 7.10 -13.70
CA ASP A 57 -0.28 8.50 -13.32
C ASP A 57 -1.37 8.85 -12.29
N ASP A 58 -1.15 8.50 -11.03
CA ASP A 58 -1.54 9.37 -9.94
C ASP A 58 -0.25 9.65 -9.17
N GLN A 59 -0.07 10.86 -8.65
CA GLN A 59 1.03 11.11 -7.74
C GLN A 59 0.76 10.32 -6.46
N ASP A 60 1.12 9.04 -6.49
CA ASP A 60 1.37 8.20 -5.34
C ASP A 60 2.22 9.06 -4.41
N LYS A 61 1.58 9.59 -3.37
CA LYS A 61 2.31 10.13 -2.23
C LYS A 61 2.96 8.92 -1.59
N ILE A 62 4.09 8.50 -2.15
CA ILE A 62 4.89 7.42 -1.63
C ILE A 62 5.28 7.87 -0.23
N ASP A 63 4.72 7.19 0.76
CA ASP A 63 4.90 7.53 2.16
C ASP A 63 6.29 7.04 2.60
N LEU A 64 7.33 7.73 2.13
CA LEU A 64 8.74 7.43 2.39
C LEU A 64 9.02 7.36 3.91
N LYS A 65 8.22 8.05 4.72
CA LYS A 65 8.29 8.01 6.19
C LYS A 65 7.84 6.68 6.78
N SER A 66 7.05 5.87 6.08
CA SER A 66 6.63 4.54 6.51
C SER A 66 7.67 3.46 6.15
N MET A 67 8.41 3.66 5.05
CA MET A 67 9.40 2.70 4.52
C MET A 67 10.60 2.45 5.45
N THR A 68 11.24 1.28 5.36
CA THR A 68 12.49 1.01 6.09
C THR A 68 13.69 1.65 5.39
N VAL A 69 14.85 1.70 6.05
CA VAL A 69 16.09 2.23 5.44
C VAL A 69 16.51 1.43 4.21
N GLU A 70 16.24 0.13 4.17
CA GLU A 70 16.56 -0.72 3.03
C GLU A 70 15.64 -0.43 1.84
N ASP A 71 14.34 -0.28 2.11
CA ASP A 71 13.36 0.08 1.09
C ASP A 71 13.66 1.45 0.49
N LEU A 72 14.03 2.44 1.32
CA LEU A 72 14.43 3.76 0.84
C LEU A 72 15.67 3.73 -0.04
N LYS A 73 16.64 2.85 0.26
CA LYS A 73 17.82 2.66 -0.59
C LYS A 73 17.47 1.99 -1.91
N LYS A 74 16.55 1.04 -1.90
CA LYS A 74 16.05 0.39 -3.10
C LYS A 74 15.30 1.40 -3.98
N TYR A 75 14.40 2.17 -3.38
CA TYR A 75 13.67 3.26 -4.02
C TYR A 75 14.64 4.28 -4.64
N ALA A 76 15.66 4.72 -3.89
CA ALA A 76 16.68 5.61 -4.43
C ALA A 76 17.35 5.02 -5.68
N LYS A 77 17.75 3.75 -5.63
CA LYS A 77 18.38 3.06 -6.76
C LYS A 77 17.45 2.91 -7.96
N ASP A 78 16.18 2.57 -7.73
CA ASP A 78 15.17 2.43 -8.78
C ASP A 78 14.87 3.80 -9.45
N HIS A 79 15.07 4.90 -8.71
CA HIS A 79 14.94 6.28 -9.18
C HIS A 79 16.27 6.94 -9.58
N ASP A 80 17.36 6.17 -9.72
CA ASP A 80 18.71 6.65 -10.09
C ASP A 80 19.29 7.74 -9.15
N VAL A 81 18.87 7.74 -7.88
CA VAL A 81 19.38 8.60 -6.80
C VAL A 81 20.49 7.88 -6.03
N GLU A 82 21.69 8.45 -6.01
CA GLU A 82 22.82 7.93 -5.25
C GLU A 82 22.79 8.44 -3.80
N ILE A 83 22.64 7.53 -2.83
CA ILE A 83 22.72 7.85 -1.40
C ILE A 83 24.20 7.83 -0.97
N PRO A 84 24.76 8.93 -0.44
CA PRO A 84 26.13 8.96 0.04
C PRO A 84 26.35 7.96 1.19
N LYS A 85 27.52 7.33 1.25
CA LYS A 85 27.85 6.32 2.28
C LYS A 85 27.80 6.84 3.72
N ASP A 86 27.99 8.15 3.89
CA ASP A 86 27.88 8.84 5.18
C ASP A 86 26.44 8.98 5.66
N VAL A 87 25.46 8.89 4.74
CA VAL A 87 24.03 9.00 5.05
C VAL A 87 23.50 7.63 5.47
N LYS A 88 23.24 7.49 6.78
CA LYS A 88 22.75 6.24 7.39
C LYS A 88 21.39 6.39 8.07
N LYS A 89 20.94 7.61 8.33
CA LYS A 89 19.67 7.85 9.03
C LYS A 89 18.53 7.84 8.03
N LYS A 90 17.40 7.26 8.44
CA LYS A 90 16.17 7.24 7.66
C LYS A 90 15.74 8.64 7.21
N ILE A 91 15.75 9.62 8.13
CA ILE A 91 15.31 10.99 7.84
C ILE A 91 16.19 11.62 6.75
N ASP A 92 17.51 11.57 6.93
CA ASP A 92 18.47 12.11 5.95
C ASP A 92 18.32 11.45 4.56
N ILE A 93 18.00 10.16 4.50
CA ILE A 93 17.72 9.47 3.22
C ILE A 93 16.41 9.97 2.60
N ILE A 94 15.36 10.15 3.40
CA ILE A 94 14.07 10.67 2.92
C ILE A 94 14.24 12.10 2.37
N GLU A 95 15.05 12.94 3.02
CA GLU A 95 15.35 14.30 2.55
C GLU A 95 16.07 14.32 1.19
N LEU A 96 16.79 13.26 0.81
CA LEU A 96 17.41 13.13 -0.51
C LEU A 96 16.44 12.69 -1.60
N LEU A 97 15.27 12.19 -1.22
CA LEU A 97 14.27 11.59 -2.11
C LEU A 97 13.02 12.46 -2.31
N LEU A 98 12.90 13.56 -1.56
CA LEU A 98 11.86 14.59 -1.68
C LEU A 98 12.34 15.74 -2.57
#